data_AF-F3B5T3-F1
#
_entry.id   AF-F3B5T3-F1
#
_cell.length_a   1.000
_cell.length_b   1.000
_cell.length_c   1.000
_cell.angle_alpha   90.00
_cell.angle_beta   90.00
_cell.angle_gamma   90.00
#
_symmetry.space_group_name_H-M   'P 1'
#
loop_
_entity.id
_entity.type
_entity.pdbx_description
1 polymer ?
#
loop_
_entity_poly.entity_id
_entity_poly.type
_entity_poly.pdbx_seq_one_letter_code
_entity_poly.pdbx_strand_id
1 'polypeptide(L)' 'MKPKDITQKMLEKYNDVFADILNVLLFEGIEVVDERSLLDTPTSSMLKIDNRIRSQDRDVAKYW' A
#
# COMPACT_ATOMS: atom_id res chain seq x y z
N MET A 1 0.44 14.53 -7.48
CA MET A 1 1.55 13.62 -7.13
C MET A 1 2.68 13.82 -8.12
N LYS A 2 3.94 13.80 -7.66
CA LYS A 2 5.09 13.84 -8.57
C LYS A 2 5.23 12.46 -9.24
N PRO A 3 5.86 12.35 -10.43
CA PRO A 3 6.03 11.07 -11.12
C PRO A 3 6.68 9.98 -10.24
N LYS A 4 7.66 10.37 -9.41
CA LYS A 4 8.33 9.49 -8.45
C LYS A 4 7.34 8.88 -7.43
N ASP A 5 6.41 9.68 -6.92
CA ASP A 5 5.41 9.22 -5.94
C ASP A 5 4.45 8.21 -6.57
N ILE A 6 4.13 8.40 -7.87
CA ILE A 6 3.25 7.47 -8.62
C ILE A 6 3.95 6.12 -8.80
N THR A 7 5.22 6.14 -9.20
CA THR A 7 6.00 4.90 -9.37
C THR A 7 6.16 4.16 -8.06
N GLN A 8 6.50 4.85 -6.97
CA GLN A 8 6.64 4.22 -5.67
C GLN A 8 5.35 3.56 -5.21
N LYS A 9 4.22 4.29 -5.29
CA LYS A 9 2.90 3.76 -4.93
C LYS A 9 2.45 2.59 -5.82
N MET A 10 2.91 2.53 -7.07
CA MET A 10 2.65 1.41 -7.97
C MET A 10 3.43 0.17 -7.56
N LEU A 11 4.69 0.32 -7.15
CA LEU A 11 5.56 -0.77 -6.72
C LEU A 11 5.12 -1.34 -5.36
N GLU A 12 4.72 -0.49 -4.41
CA GLU A 12 4.22 -0.91 -3.09
C GLU A 12 2.96 -1.81 -3.17
N LYS A 13 2.25 -1.83 -4.31
CA LYS A 13 1.10 -2.74 -4.49
C LYS A 13 1.51 -4.20 -4.52
N TYR A 14 2.72 -4.52 -4.96
CA TYR A 14 3.17 -5.91 -5.00
C TYR A 14 3.62 -6.36 -3.61
N ASN A 15 3.17 -7.56 -3.20
CA ASN A 15 3.42 -8.06 -1.85
C ASN A 15 4.90 -8.32 -1.57
N ASP A 16 5.64 -8.80 -2.57
CA ASP A 16 7.09 -9.03 -2.52
C ASP A 16 7.82 -7.71 -2.24
N VAL A 17 7.53 -6.67 -3.02
CA VAL A 17 8.13 -5.35 -2.84
C VAL A 17 7.75 -4.73 -1.50
N PHE A 18 6.50 -4.87 -1.07
CA PHE A 18 6.06 -4.35 0.22
C PHE A 18 6.75 -5.07 1.38
N ALA A 19 6.86 -6.41 1.32
CA ALA A 19 7.56 -7.21 2.30
C ALA A 19 9.05 -6.87 2.35
N ASP A 20 9.72 -6.74 1.20
CA ASP A 20 11.13 -6.33 1.11
C ASP A 20 11.38 -4.97 1.74
N ILE A 21 10.50 -3.99 1.49
CA ILE A 21 10.59 -2.66 2.11
C ILE A 21 10.53 -2.77 3.64
N LEU A 22 9.59 -3.55 4.19
CA LEU A 22 9.47 -3.72 5.64
C LEU A 22 10.67 -4.48 6.22
N ASN A 23 11.05 -5.61 5.60
CA ASN A 23 12.16 -6.44 6.04
C ASN A 23 13.48 -5.65 6.05
N VAL A 24 13.74 -4.84 5.02
CA VAL A 24 14.96 -4.01 4.97
C VAL A 24 14.90 -2.83 5.94
N LEU A 25 13.82 -2.04 5.91
CA LEU A 25 13.80 -0.75 6.63
C LEU A 25 13.45 -0.89 8.12
N LEU A 26 12.64 -1.88 8.49
CA LEU A 26 12.16 -2.05 9.87
C LEU A 26 12.81 -3.23 10.59
N PHE A 27 13.26 -4.25 9.85
CA PHE A 27 13.82 -5.47 10.42
C PHE A 27 15.28 -5.70 10.03
N GLU A 28 15.99 -4.65 9.61
CA GLU A 28 17.44 -4.68 9.33
C GLU A 28 17.86 -5.77 8.33
N GLY A 29 16.99 -6.11 7.38
CA GLY A 29 17.20 -7.15 6.39
C GLY A 29 16.86 -8.56 6.86
N ILE A 30 16.31 -8.73 8.06
CA ILE A 30 15.79 -10.01 8.55
C ILE A 30 14.41 -10.25 7.94
N GLU A 31 14.20 -11.45 7.39
CA GLU A 31 12.94 -11.86 6.78
C GLU A 31 11.89 -12.19 7.87
N VAL A 32 11.14 -11.16 8.28
CA VAL A 32 10.10 -11.25 9.32
C VAL A 32 8.71 -11.26 8.71
N VAL A 33 8.50 -10.49 7.63
CA VAL A 33 7.25 -10.39 6.88
C VAL A 33 7.29 -11.36 5.69
N ASP A 34 6.40 -12.35 5.68
CA ASP A 34 6.16 -13.22 4.51
C ASP A 34 5.20 -12.54 3.54
N GLU A 35 5.62 -12.33 2.29
CA GLU A 35 4.81 -11.75 1.22
C GLU A 35 3.43 -12.42 1.05
N ARG A 36 3.32 -13.71 1.38
CA ARG A 36 2.10 -14.51 1.22
C ARG A 36 1.09 -14.26 2.33
N SER A 37 1.53 -13.70 3.45
CA SER A 37 0.68 -13.33 4.58
C SER A 37 -0.03 -11.99 4.36
N LEU A 38 0.43 -11.19 3.39
CA LEU A 38 -0.06 -9.84 3.15
C LEU A 38 -1.37 -9.81 2.35
N LEU A 39 -2.39 -9.16 2.90
CA LEU A 39 -3.68 -8.96 2.24
C LEU A 39 -3.89 -7.49 1.85
N ASP A 40 -4.22 -7.26 0.58
CA ASP A 40 -4.47 -5.92 0.05
C ASP A 40 -5.67 -5.23 0.71
N THR A 41 -5.48 -3.95 1.06
CA THR A 41 -6.60 -3.08 1.40
C THR A 41 -7.11 -2.35 0.15
N PRO A 42 -8.39 -1.97 0.09
CA PRO A 42 -8.91 -1.25 -1.07
C PRO A 42 -8.26 0.13 -1.21
N THR A 43 -7.52 0.35 -2.29
CA THR A 43 -6.82 1.61 -2.60
C THR A 43 -7.74 2.72 -3.11
N SER A 44 -9.04 2.46 -3.28
CA SER A 44 -10.03 3.47 -3.57
C SER A 44 -11.29 3.28 -2.72
N SER A 45 -11.95 4.39 -2.39
CA SER A 45 -13.22 4.39 -1.66
C SER A 45 -14.15 5.47 -2.18
N MET A 46 -15.46 5.29 -1.99
CA MET A 46 -16.45 6.32 -2.25
C MET A 46 -16.76 7.06 -0.95
N LEU A 47 -16.53 8.37 -0.94
CA LEU A 47 -16.89 9.24 0.17
C LEU A 47 -18.21 9.95 -0.15
N LYS A 48 -19.22 9.78 0.72
CA LYS A 48 -20.51 10.47 0.60
C LYS A 48 -20.58 11.61 1.63
N ILE A 49 -20.68 12.86 1.16
CA ILE A 49 -20.88 14.07 1.97
C ILE A 49 -21.94 14.92 1.29
N ASP A 50 -22.92 15.43 2.03
CA ASP A 50 -23.98 16.34 1.54
C ASP A 50 -24.66 15.85 0.26
N ASN A 51 -25.01 14.56 0.23
CA ASN A 51 -25.63 13.88 -0.91
C ASN A 51 -24.80 13.84 -2.21
N ARG A 52 -23.51 14.18 -2.16
CA ARG A 52 -22.55 14.06 -3.26
C ARG A 52 -21.63 12.87 -3.02
N ILE A 53 -21.32 12.12 -4.08
CA ILE A 53 -20.36 11.01 -4.05
C ILE A 53 -19.05 11.48 -4.68
N ARG A 54 -17.93 11.27 -3.98
CA ARG A 54 -16.58 11.54 -4.49
C ARG A 54 -15.74 10.27 -4.42
N SER A 55 -14.94 10.05 -5.46
CA SER A 55 -13.88 9.03 -5.40
C SER A 55 -12.73 9.55 -4.53
N GLN A 56 -12.17 8.67 -3.72
CA GLN A 56 -10.99 8.94 -2.90
C GLN A 56 -9.94 7.88 -3.21
N ASP A 57 -8.76 8.33 -3.61
CA ASP A 57 -7.58 7.47 -3.70
C ASP A 57 -6.93 7.37 -2.32
N ARG A 58 -6.71 6.14 -1.86
CA ARG A 58 -6.06 5.83 -0.59
C ARG A 58 -4.64 5.35 -0.82
N ASP A 59 -3.81 5.46 0.22
CA ASP A 59 -2.46 4.90 0.19
C ASP A 59 -2.49 3.37 0.18
N VAL A 60 -1.38 2.78 -0.23
CA VAL A 60 -1.24 1.33 -0.20
C VAL A 60 -1.08 0.92 1.25
N ALA A 61 -1.98 0.07 1.72
CA ALA A 61 -1.89 -0.56 3.02
C ALA A 61 -2.22 -2.05 2.88
N LYS A 62 -1.65 -2.86 3.75
CA LYS A 62 -1.82 -4.31 3.78
C LYS A 62 -2.09 -4.76 5.21
N TYR A 63 -2.93 -5.78 5.37
CA TYR A 63 -3.03 -6.51 6.62
C TYR A 63 -1.91 -7.56 6.65
N TRP A 64 -1.22 -7.64 7.80
CA TRP A 64 -0.13 -8.57 8.10
C TRP A 64 -0.44 -9.28 9.41
#